data_AF-A0AAJ5NN78-F1
#
_entry.id   AF-A0AAJ5NN78-F1
#
_cell.length_a   1.000
_cell.length_b   1.000
_cell.length_c   1.000
_cell.angle_alpha   90.00
_cell.angle_beta   90.00
_cell.angle_gamma   90.00
#
_symmetry.space_group_name_H-M   'P 1'
#
loop_
_entity.id
_entity.type
_entity.pdbx_description
1 polymer ?
#
loop_
_entity_poly.entity_id
_entity_poly.type
_entity_poly.pdbx_seq_one_letter_code
_entity_poly.pdbx_strand_id
1 'polypeptide(L)'
;MRKFLLLIFLLPALFSSITVISTEKDFVLDEEEKYHFTSTTYGRYYDSIPTNPNVYEETPTFTDSTLSKTAGKLVPDQPIQIAGFYVNEEGVPIFKLKNGQFVIADKNTIYEDTVQSIEDIHQEMWLKPGFILYDKANINGAKKINTTLAPYTKVNIVQIVQTVKGTYAQIEGQGWVSMEFLDETDNRMDKVQEILSSKYNKADYSIYVKQLDTGKEAGINQDQEMYSASVTKLPYLYYVQEQLDQKKLSLDQKFKYIGAVNDFAGAYEPEGSGSIAKSADDKEYSVQDLINRVAKESDNVAHNILGYYVTDQSDKNFQQTINKIAGKKWDVEERQASSRMAGNVLEAIYEQNGMIIDALSQTNYDNQRISKNIEAKVAHKIGDAYDFKHDAAIVYADSPFIIVIFTNNSNYDTISQIADDVYGVLK
;
A
#
# COMPACT_ATOMS: atom_id res chain seq x y z
N MET A 1 -36.95 31.89 104.57
CA MET A 1 -37.51 33.14 104.01
C MET A 1 -36.45 33.82 103.13
N ARG A 2 -36.86 34.30 101.95
CA ARG A 2 -36.13 35.12 100.95
C ARG A 2 -35.22 34.52 99.86
N LYS A 3 -34.76 33.26 99.87
CA LYS A 3 -34.00 32.69 98.72
C LYS A 3 -34.64 31.52 97.96
N PHE A 4 -35.64 30.83 98.52
CA PHE A 4 -36.34 29.74 97.83
C PHE A 4 -37.62 30.16 97.08
N LEU A 5 -38.18 31.34 97.36
CA LEU A 5 -39.36 31.82 96.63
C LEU A 5 -39.04 32.36 95.23
N LEU A 6 -37.81 32.81 94.97
CA LEU A 6 -37.45 33.37 93.67
C LEU A 6 -37.34 32.30 92.56
N LEU A 7 -37.03 31.06 92.90
CA LEU A 7 -37.00 29.96 91.93
C LEU A 7 -38.41 29.53 91.48
N ILE A 8 -39.41 29.61 92.37
CA ILE A 8 -40.78 29.17 92.08
C ILE A 8 -41.54 30.19 91.22
N PHE A 9 -41.20 31.48 91.31
CA PHE A 9 -41.82 32.53 90.47
C PHE A 9 -41.20 32.69 89.06
N LEU A 10 -40.12 31.98 88.73
CA LEU A 10 -39.52 31.97 87.37
C LEU A 10 -39.90 30.72 86.55
N LEU A 11 -40.50 29.71 87.18
CA LEU A 11 -40.94 28.47 86.52
C LEU A 11 -42.01 28.65 85.42
N PRO A 12 -42.92 29.65 85.42
CA PRO A 12 -43.89 29.81 84.33
C PRO A 12 -43.27 30.35 83.03
N ALA A 13 -42.08 30.95 83.08
CA ALA A 13 -41.40 31.53 81.91
C ALA A 13 -40.57 30.50 81.12
N LEU A 14 -40.41 29.27 81.63
CA LEU A 14 -39.68 28.19 80.95
C LEU A 14 -40.61 27.18 80.23
N PHE A 15 -41.93 27.39 80.30
CA PHE A 15 -42.93 26.56 79.61
C PHE A 15 -43.80 27.37 78.63
N SER A 16 -43.35 28.55 78.21
CA SER A 16 -43.90 29.18 77.00
C SER A 16 -43.34 28.45 75.79
N SER A 17 -44.13 27.54 75.21
CA SER A 17 -43.87 26.98 73.89
C SER A 17 -43.83 28.11 72.87
N ILE A 18 -42.63 28.47 72.41
CA ILE A 18 -42.50 29.29 71.20
C ILE A 18 -42.88 28.36 70.05
N THR A 19 -44.06 28.54 69.48
CA THR A 19 -44.37 27.97 68.17
C THR A 19 -43.49 28.67 67.16
N VAL A 20 -42.35 28.08 66.84
CA VAL A 20 -41.60 28.43 65.64
C VAL A 20 -42.43 27.88 64.48
N ILE A 21 -43.18 28.77 63.83
CA ILE A 21 -43.83 28.44 62.56
C ILE A 21 -42.68 28.29 61.55
N SER A 22 -42.42 27.06 61.10
CA SER A 22 -41.50 26.86 59.98
C SER A 22 -42.06 27.62 58.79
N THR A 23 -41.27 28.55 58.24
CA THR A 23 -41.56 29.21 56.96
C THR A 23 -40.90 28.45 55.80
N GLU A 24 -40.34 27.26 56.05
CA GLU A 24 -39.86 26.39 54.97
C GLU A 24 -41.06 26.02 54.11
N LYS A 25 -41.06 26.49 52.85
CA LYS A 25 -41.94 25.93 51.84
C LYS A 25 -41.47 24.50 51.58
N ASP A 26 -42.40 23.54 51.59
CA ASP A 26 -42.12 22.19 51.12
C ASP A 26 -41.50 22.27 49.72
N PHE A 27 -40.23 21.88 49.63
CA PHE A 27 -39.48 21.83 48.39
C PHE A 27 -39.82 20.51 47.70
N VAL A 28 -40.91 20.50 46.95
CA VAL A 28 -41.34 19.35 46.15
C VAL A 28 -40.67 19.47 44.79
N LEU A 29 -39.68 18.61 44.56
CA LEU A 29 -39.08 18.43 43.24
C LEU A 29 -39.98 17.57 42.36
N ASP A 30 -40.12 17.91 41.09
CA ASP A 30 -40.64 16.99 40.09
C ASP A 30 -39.62 15.89 39.75
N GLU A 31 -40.02 14.90 38.94
CA GLU A 31 -39.13 13.78 38.61
C GLU A 31 -37.93 14.19 37.75
N GLU A 32 -38.04 15.23 36.93
CA GLU A 32 -36.92 15.77 36.14
C GLU A 32 -35.90 16.43 37.06
N GLU A 33 -36.35 17.27 37.99
CA GLU A 33 -35.49 17.93 38.97
C GLU A 33 -34.81 16.92 39.90
N LYS A 34 -35.53 15.89 40.36
CA LYS A 34 -34.94 14.78 41.14
C LYS A 34 -33.87 14.03 40.37
N TYR A 35 -34.15 13.73 39.10
CA TYR A 35 -33.20 13.03 38.25
C TYR A 35 -31.93 13.87 38.05
N HIS A 36 -32.06 15.14 37.68
CA HIS A 36 -30.90 16.03 37.52
C HIS A 36 -30.06 16.14 38.79
N PHE A 37 -30.70 16.19 39.97
CA PHE A 37 -30.00 16.28 41.25
C PHE A 37 -29.24 15.00 41.64
N THR A 38 -29.69 13.84 41.16
CA THR A 38 -29.13 12.52 41.51
C THR A 38 -28.29 11.89 40.40
N SER A 39 -28.38 12.43 39.18
CA SER A 39 -27.65 11.94 38.02
C SER A 39 -26.13 12.11 38.17
N THR A 40 -25.38 11.21 37.55
CA THR A 40 -23.91 11.28 37.48
C THR A 40 -23.47 11.31 36.03
N THR A 41 -22.33 11.93 35.74
CA THR A 41 -21.78 12.07 34.38
C THR A 41 -21.62 10.72 33.66
N TYR A 42 -21.31 9.65 34.41
CA TYR A 42 -21.17 8.27 33.91
C TYR A 42 -22.45 7.43 34.03
N GLY A 43 -23.60 8.06 34.29
CA GLY A 43 -24.89 7.40 34.40
C GLY A 43 -25.33 6.78 33.08
N ARG A 44 -26.09 5.67 33.17
CA ARG A 44 -26.64 4.90 32.04
C ARG A 44 -27.51 5.74 31.10
N TYR A 45 -28.27 6.66 31.66
CA TYR A 45 -29.23 7.47 30.90
C TYR A 45 -28.66 8.84 30.57
N TYR A 46 -29.21 9.48 29.54
CA TYR A 46 -28.95 10.88 29.25
C TYR A 46 -29.64 11.80 30.25
N ASP A 47 -29.05 12.97 30.44
CA ASP A 47 -29.58 14.14 31.16
C ASP A 47 -29.93 15.29 30.21
N SER A 48 -29.75 15.10 28.91
CA SER A 48 -29.95 16.12 27.88
C SER A 48 -30.18 15.47 26.52
N ILE A 49 -30.59 16.24 25.52
CA ILE A 49 -30.78 15.72 24.17
C ILE A 49 -29.40 15.51 23.52
N PRO A 50 -29.03 14.29 23.10
CA PRO A 50 -27.76 14.00 22.45
C PRO A 50 -27.61 14.76 21.13
N THR A 51 -26.38 15.13 20.80
CA THR A 51 -26.01 15.71 19.51
C THR A 51 -25.93 14.63 18.44
N ASN A 52 -26.62 14.84 17.32
CA ASN A 52 -26.69 13.91 16.18
C ASN A 52 -26.92 12.43 16.60
N PRO A 53 -28.05 12.11 17.25
CA PRO A 53 -28.27 10.79 17.81
C PRO A 53 -28.31 9.71 16.73
N ASN A 54 -27.82 8.53 17.10
CA ASN A 54 -27.93 7.29 16.33
C ASN A 54 -28.14 6.12 17.29
N VAL A 55 -28.52 4.95 16.76
CA VAL A 55 -28.73 3.73 17.54
C VAL A 55 -27.77 2.64 17.12
N TYR A 56 -27.31 1.82 18.07
CA TYR A 56 -26.43 0.67 17.76
C TYR A 56 -27.17 -0.44 17.01
N GLU A 57 -28.45 -0.62 17.31
CA GLU A 57 -29.33 -1.65 16.74
C GLU A 57 -30.78 -1.16 16.65
N GLU A 58 -31.66 -1.97 16.07
CA GLU A 58 -33.08 -1.64 16.01
C GLU A 58 -33.66 -1.43 17.42
N THR A 59 -34.07 -0.20 17.70
CA THR A 59 -34.47 0.22 19.05
C THR A 59 -35.98 0.47 19.07
N PRO A 60 -36.76 -0.20 19.93
CA PRO A 60 -38.21 0.00 19.96
C PRO A 60 -38.59 1.42 20.38
N THR A 61 -39.64 1.94 19.75
CA THR A 61 -40.31 3.19 20.13
C THR A 61 -41.73 2.90 20.62
N PHE A 62 -42.27 3.73 21.49
CA PHE A 62 -43.53 3.51 22.21
C PHE A 62 -44.57 4.59 21.92
N THR A 63 -45.84 4.27 22.16
CA THR A 63 -46.98 5.17 21.89
C THR A 63 -47.09 6.32 22.89
N ASP A 64 -46.57 6.14 24.11
CA ASP A 64 -46.73 7.05 25.23
C ASP A 64 -45.54 6.95 26.20
N SER A 65 -45.51 7.82 27.21
CA SER A 65 -44.45 7.93 28.22
C SER A 65 -44.39 6.74 29.21
N THR A 66 -45.40 5.86 29.23
CA THR A 66 -45.41 4.65 30.08
C THR A 66 -44.60 3.51 29.46
N LEU A 67 -44.21 3.64 28.19
CA LEU A 67 -43.42 2.62 27.47
C LEU A 67 -44.10 1.25 27.38
N SER A 68 -45.42 1.19 27.60
CA SER A 68 -46.17 -0.06 27.71
C SER A 68 -46.52 -0.71 26.36
N LYS A 69 -46.62 0.09 25.29
CA LYS A 69 -47.02 -0.37 23.95
C LYS A 69 -46.07 0.14 22.87
N THR A 70 -45.43 -0.81 22.18
CA THR A 70 -44.57 -0.53 21.03
C THR A 70 -45.36 0.09 19.88
N ALA A 71 -44.85 1.20 19.34
CA ALA A 71 -45.39 1.95 18.21
C ALA A 71 -44.57 1.76 16.93
N GLY A 72 -43.30 1.35 17.04
CA GLY A 72 -42.36 1.30 15.93
C GLY A 72 -40.94 1.00 16.41
N LYS A 73 -39.95 1.38 15.59
CA LYS A 73 -38.53 1.23 15.89
C LYS A 73 -37.69 2.34 15.26
N LEU A 74 -36.61 2.73 15.94
CA LEU A 74 -35.48 3.45 15.36
C LEU A 74 -34.55 2.42 14.71
N VAL A 75 -33.94 2.80 13.59
CA VAL A 75 -33.02 1.96 12.82
C VAL A 75 -31.68 2.70 12.72
N PRO A 76 -30.54 2.00 12.79
CA PRO A 76 -29.24 2.64 12.62
C PRO A 76 -29.15 3.47 11.34
N ASP A 77 -28.42 4.59 11.40
CA ASP A 77 -28.11 5.47 10.27
C ASP A 77 -29.33 6.12 9.60
N GLN A 78 -30.43 6.21 10.34
CA GLN A 78 -31.59 7.00 9.95
C GLN A 78 -31.67 8.29 10.75
N PRO A 79 -32.17 9.40 10.18
CA PRO A 79 -32.34 10.64 10.93
C PRO A 79 -33.27 10.47 12.14
N ILE A 80 -32.73 10.71 13.35
CA ILE A 80 -33.50 10.70 14.59
C ILE A 80 -33.78 12.15 15.00
N GLN A 81 -35.06 12.53 15.05
CA GLN A 81 -35.47 13.88 15.46
C GLN A 81 -36.14 13.84 16.83
N ILE A 82 -35.39 14.21 17.86
CA ILE A 82 -35.87 14.34 19.23
C ILE A 82 -36.52 15.72 19.41
N ALA A 83 -37.76 15.73 19.89
CA ALA A 83 -38.53 16.92 20.20
C ALA A 83 -38.34 17.39 21.65
N GLY A 84 -38.05 16.48 22.58
CA GLY A 84 -37.86 16.80 23.99
C GLY A 84 -37.28 15.63 24.78
N PHE A 85 -36.66 15.96 25.91
CA PHE A 85 -36.22 15.04 26.97
C PHE A 85 -37.18 15.18 28.16
N TYR A 86 -37.55 14.06 28.77
CA TYR A 86 -38.45 14.01 29.92
C TYR A 86 -38.06 12.87 30.87
N VAL A 87 -38.49 12.96 32.12
CA VAL A 87 -38.47 11.82 33.06
C VAL A 87 -39.92 11.40 33.31
N ASN A 88 -40.23 10.12 33.06
CA ASN A 88 -41.60 9.63 33.24
C ASN A 88 -41.96 9.44 34.73
N GLU A 89 -43.21 9.10 35.03
CA GLU A 89 -43.70 8.89 36.41
C GLU A 89 -42.97 7.76 37.17
N GLU A 90 -42.29 6.86 36.44
CA GLU A 90 -41.47 5.78 37.02
C GLU A 90 -40.01 6.21 37.26
N GLY A 91 -39.66 7.47 37.01
CA GLY A 91 -38.30 7.99 37.16
C GLY A 91 -37.36 7.59 36.02
N VAL A 92 -37.88 7.12 34.88
CA VAL A 92 -37.09 6.68 33.73
C VAL A 92 -36.93 7.85 32.74
N PRO A 93 -35.68 8.24 32.38
CA PRO A 93 -35.44 9.23 31.34
C PRO A 93 -35.84 8.72 29.95
N ILE A 94 -36.59 9.53 29.21
CA ILE A 94 -37.14 9.22 27.88
C ILE A 94 -36.99 10.41 26.93
N PHE A 95 -36.89 10.10 25.63
CA PHE A 95 -36.99 11.08 24.56
C PHE A 95 -38.37 11.00 23.91
N LYS A 96 -38.98 12.17 23.67
CA LYS A 96 -40.12 12.31 22.77
C LYS A 96 -39.60 12.63 21.38
N LEU A 97 -39.98 11.82 20.40
CA LEU A 97 -39.64 12.02 18.99
C LEU A 97 -40.62 13.00 18.33
N LYS A 98 -40.22 13.67 17.25
CA LYS A 98 -41.10 14.61 16.52
C LYS A 98 -42.34 13.97 15.92
N ASN A 99 -42.31 12.67 15.65
CA ASN A 99 -43.48 11.92 15.20
C ASN A 99 -44.47 11.58 16.33
N GLY A 100 -44.20 12.02 17.57
CA GLY A 100 -45.03 11.81 18.74
C GLY A 100 -44.75 10.53 19.53
N GLN A 101 -43.85 9.66 19.05
CA GLN A 101 -43.45 8.43 19.74
C GLN A 101 -42.41 8.70 20.84
N PHE A 102 -42.20 7.72 21.71
CA PHE A 102 -41.26 7.80 22.84
C PHE A 102 -40.19 6.71 22.75
N VAL A 103 -38.98 6.98 23.26
CA VAL A 103 -37.90 6.00 23.38
C VAL A 103 -37.13 6.23 24.68
N ILE A 104 -36.57 5.18 25.26
CA ILE A 104 -35.75 5.29 26.48
C ILE A 104 -34.48 6.07 26.15
N ALA A 105 -34.11 7.03 26.98
CA ALA A 105 -32.90 7.83 26.83
C ALA A 105 -31.66 7.08 27.37
N ASP A 106 -31.43 5.84 26.90
CA ASP A 106 -30.35 4.95 27.34
C ASP A 106 -29.09 5.13 26.47
N LYS A 107 -27.94 5.46 27.09
CA LYS A 107 -26.64 5.62 26.40
C LYS A 107 -26.09 4.31 25.82
N ASN A 108 -26.55 3.17 26.32
CA ASN A 108 -26.19 1.86 25.77
C ASN A 108 -26.95 1.53 24.47
N THR A 109 -27.97 2.33 24.13
CA THR A 109 -28.84 2.10 22.98
C THR A 109 -28.74 3.24 21.98
N ILE A 110 -28.80 4.48 22.47
CA ILE A 110 -28.66 5.70 21.69
C ILE A 110 -27.30 6.32 21.98
N TYR A 111 -26.50 6.59 20.96
CA TYR A 111 -25.20 7.25 21.09
C TYR A 111 -25.16 8.57 20.33
N GLU A 112 -24.24 9.44 20.73
CA GLU A 112 -23.91 10.68 20.01
C GLU A 112 -22.98 10.35 18.82
N ASP A 113 -23.54 10.34 17.62
CA ASP A 113 -22.79 10.05 16.40
C ASP A 113 -22.12 11.33 15.91
N THR A 114 -21.04 11.70 16.60
CA THR A 114 -20.29 12.93 16.39
C THR A 114 -18.80 12.65 16.19
N VAL A 115 -18.08 13.67 15.76
CA VAL A 115 -16.62 13.62 15.68
C VAL A 115 -16.05 13.71 17.10
N GLN A 116 -15.31 12.67 17.50
CA GLN A 116 -14.72 12.51 18.83
C GLN A 116 -13.37 13.19 18.95
N SER A 117 -12.58 13.19 17.87
CA SER A 117 -11.31 13.90 17.78
C SER A 117 -11.05 14.35 16.35
N ILE A 118 -10.26 15.41 16.23
CA ILE A 118 -9.82 15.99 14.96
C ILE A 118 -8.31 16.17 15.05
N GLU A 119 -7.63 15.78 13.99
CA GLU A 119 -6.20 16.02 13.78
C GLU A 119 -6.03 16.65 12.39
N ASP A 120 -5.48 17.86 12.37
CA ASP A 120 -5.09 18.52 11.12
C ASP A 120 -3.73 17.97 10.68
N ILE A 121 -3.68 17.42 9.47
CA ILE A 121 -2.49 16.76 8.92
C ILE A 121 -2.34 17.15 7.45
N HIS A 122 -1.13 17.08 6.92
CA HIS A 122 -0.90 17.17 5.49
C HIS A 122 -0.01 16.01 5.06
N GLN A 123 -0.62 14.97 4.52
CA GLN A 123 0.08 13.74 4.16
C GLN A 123 -0.42 13.19 2.82
N GLU A 124 0.52 12.70 2.01
CA GLU A 124 0.21 11.91 0.82
C GLU A 124 -0.07 10.44 1.21
N MET A 125 -1.16 9.87 0.71
CA MET A 125 -1.52 8.47 0.90
C MET A 125 -2.02 7.86 -0.41
N TRP A 126 -2.11 6.54 -0.47
CA TRP A 126 -2.58 5.78 -1.63
C TRP A 126 -3.94 5.15 -1.38
N LEU A 127 -4.86 5.31 -2.32
CA LEU A 127 -6.19 4.69 -2.23
C LEU A 127 -6.16 3.19 -2.49
N LYS A 128 -6.89 2.43 -1.69
CA LYS A 128 -7.17 1.00 -1.93
C LYS A 128 -8.44 0.80 -2.75
N PRO A 129 -8.58 -0.33 -3.45
CA PRO A 129 -9.84 -0.73 -4.07
C PRO A 129 -11.01 -0.80 -3.08
N GLY A 130 -12.21 -0.50 -3.57
CA GLY A 130 -13.46 -0.62 -2.78
C GLY A 130 -13.77 0.57 -1.88
N PHE A 131 -12.94 1.62 -1.90
CA PHE A 131 -13.17 2.81 -1.11
C PHE A 131 -14.51 3.49 -1.45
N ILE A 132 -15.08 4.17 -0.45
CA ILE A 132 -16.30 4.96 -0.56
C ILE A 132 -15.99 6.35 -0.03
N LEU A 133 -16.40 7.37 -0.77
CA LEU A 133 -16.34 8.76 -0.32
C LEU A 133 -17.66 9.22 0.28
N TYR A 134 -17.55 10.04 1.32
CA TYR A 134 -18.65 10.70 2.00
C TYR A 134 -18.51 12.22 1.91
N ASP A 135 -19.62 12.95 1.92
CA ASP A 135 -19.66 14.42 1.90
C ASP A 135 -19.12 15.07 3.20
N LYS A 136 -19.18 14.33 4.31
CA LYS A 136 -18.62 14.67 5.62
C LYS A 136 -18.07 13.40 6.27
N ALA A 137 -17.36 13.55 7.40
CA ALA A 137 -17.01 12.43 8.25
C ALA A 137 -18.21 11.50 8.44
N ASN A 138 -18.02 10.18 8.35
CA ASN A 138 -19.14 9.23 8.27
C ASN A 138 -19.86 9.09 9.61
N ILE A 139 -20.70 10.06 9.91
CA ILE A 139 -21.65 10.13 11.03
C ILE A 139 -23.07 10.09 10.47
N ASN A 140 -24.08 9.96 11.33
CA ASN A 140 -25.49 9.88 10.91
C ASN A 140 -25.85 11.04 9.96
N GLY A 141 -26.49 10.69 8.85
CA GLY A 141 -26.81 11.61 7.75
C GLY A 141 -25.65 12.00 6.83
N ALA A 142 -24.47 11.36 6.92
CA ALA A 142 -23.45 11.42 5.88
C ALA A 142 -23.95 10.72 4.60
N LYS A 143 -23.64 11.30 3.45
CA LYS A 143 -24.07 10.79 2.14
C LYS A 143 -22.86 10.33 1.36
N LYS A 144 -23.01 9.17 0.73
CA LYS A 144 -22.04 8.69 -0.25
C LYS A 144 -22.03 9.66 -1.44
N ILE A 145 -20.84 10.02 -1.89
CA ILE A 145 -20.64 10.89 -3.05
C ILE A 145 -19.97 10.12 -4.19
N ASN A 146 -20.36 10.46 -5.41
CA ASN A 146 -19.68 9.92 -6.59
C ASN A 146 -18.31 10.57 -6.73
N THR A 147 -17.35 9.81 -7.25
CA THR A 147 -15.98 10.27 -7.43
C THR A 147 -15.42 9.79 -8.75
N THR A 148 -14.49 10.56 -9.30
CA THR A 148 -13.66 10.16 -10.43
C THR A 148 -12.31 9.60 -9.99
N LEU A 149 -12.01 9.61 -8.68
CA LEU A 149 -10.81 9.01 -8.14
C LEU A 149 -10.81 7.50 -8.40
N ALA A 150 -9.65 6.97 -8.78
CA ALA A 150 -9.45 5.55 -9.01
C ALA A 150 -8.67 4.93 -7.84
N PRO A 151 -8.83 3.61 -7.60
CA PRO A 151 -7.91 2.87 -6.74
C PRO A 151 -6.46 3.02 -7.18
N TYR A 152 -5.52 2.78 -6.26
CA TYR A 152 -4.08 2.90 -6.48
C TYR A 152 -3.62 4.28 -6.95
N THR A 153 -4.43 5.30 -6.67
CA THR A 153 -4.08 6.70 -6.95
C THR A 153 -3.63 7.35 -5.65
N LYS A 154 -2.58 8.16 -5.75
CA LYS A 154 -2.09 8.99 -4.65
C LYS A 154 -3.04 10.16 -4.41
N VAL A 155 -3.33 10.45 -3.15
CA VAL A 155 -4.21 11.52 -2.69
C VAL A 155 -3.60 12.29 -1.53
N ASN A 156 -3.92 13.58 -1.42
CA ASN A 156 -3.56 14.39 -0.26
C ASN A 156 -4.67 14.32 0.78
N ILE A 157 -4.33 13.94 2.01
CA ILE A 157 -5.21 14.05 3.15
C ILE A 157 -4.88 15.31 3.95
N VAL A 158 -5.92 16.03 4.39
CA VAL A 158 -5.81 17.32 5.09
C VAL A 158 -6.28 17.27 6.55
N GLN A 159 -7.00 16.21 6.91
CA GLN A 159 -7.57 16.07 8.25
C GLN A 159 -7.89 14.59 8.50
N ILE A 160 -7.68 14.13 9.73
CA ILE A 160 -8.14 12.83 10.22
C ILE A 160 -9.10 13.07 11.37
N VAL A 161 -10.20 12.31 11.39
CA VAL A 161 -11.19 12.37 12.46
C VAL A 161 -11.53 10.99 12.98
N GLN A 162 -11.71 10.90 14.30
CA GLN A 162 -12.27 9.72 14.94
C GLN A 162 -13.77 9.91 15.12
N THR A 163 -14.55 8.89 14.76
CA THR A 163 -15.99 8.80 15.05
C THR A 163 -16.27 7.48 15.76
N VAL A 164 -17.50 7.29 16.22
CA VAL A 164 -17.96 5.99 16.76
C VAL A 164 -17.88 4.88 15.69
N LYS A 165 -18.02 5.22 14.40
CA LYS A 165 -18.00 4.28 13.27
C LYS A 165 -16.60 4.00 12.71
N GLY A 166 -15.56 4.60 13.27
CA GLY A 166 -14.18 4.43 12.81
C GLY A 166 -13.48 5.75 12.50
N THR A 167 -12.30 5.61 11.92
CA THR A 167 -11.40 6.73 11.59
C THR A 167 -11.53 7.09 10.11
N TYR A 168 -11.72 8.38 9.82
CA TYR A 168 -11.91 8.86 8.46
C TYR A 168 -10.92 9.98 8.16
N ALA A 169 -10.39 10.01 6.94
CA ALA A 169 -9.56 11.09 6.45
C ALA A 169 -10.30 11.94 5.42
N GLN A 170 -10.09 13.24 5.45
CA GLN A 170 -10.54 14.16 4.43
C GLN A 170 -9.51 14.19 3.30
N ILE A 171 -9.92 13.77 2.10
CA ILE A 171 -9.18 13.97 0.87
C ILE A 171 -9.42 15.41 0.40
N GLU A 172 -8.33 16.14 0.15
CA GLU A 172 -8.34 17.54 -0.25
C GLU A 172 -9.27 17.80 -1.45
N GLY A 173 -10.32 18.59 -1.23
CA GLY A 173 -11.27 18.98 -2.28
C GLY A 173 -12.19 17.87 -2.81
N GLN A 174 -12.17 16.66 -2.24
CA GLN A 174 -12.91 15.51 -2.77
C GLN A 174 -13.97 14.98 -1.81
N GLY A 175 -13.63 14.76 -0.53
CA GLY A 175 -14.56 14.21 0.47
C GLY A 175 -13.85 13.39 1.55
N TRP A 176 -14.61 12.57 2.26
CA TRP A 176 -14.12 11.77 3.40
C TRP A 176 -14.07 10.29 3.06
N VAL A 177 -12.97 9.62 3.38
CA VAL A 177 -12.77 8.19 3.16
C VAL A 177 -12.40 7.49 4.47
N SER A 178 -12.79 6.23 4.64
CA SER A 178 -12.33 5.43 5.78
C SER A 178 -10.83 5.18 5.67
N MET A 179 -10.10 5.35 6.79
CA MET A 179 -8.65 5.13 6.86
C MET A 179 -8.25 3.71 6.47
N GLU A 180 -9.16 2.72 6.58
CA GLU A 180 -8.88 1.34 6.17
C GLU A 180 -8.56 1.23 4.66
N PHE A 181 -9.06 2.17 3.85
CA PHE A 181 -8.85 2.24 2.40
C PHE A 181 -7.70 3.15 1.99
N LEU A 182 -6.84 3.53 2.94
CA LEU A 182 -5.63 4.30 2.67
C LEU A 182 -4.40 3.47 3.05
N ASP A 183 -3.36 3.60 2.24
CA ASP A 183 -2.00 3.12 2.54
C ASP A 183 -1.02 4.27 2.58
N GLU A 184 -0.08 4.23 3.51
CA GLU A 184 1.04 5.18 3.56
C GLU A 184 2.08 4.91 2.46
N THR A 185 2.12 3.67 1.95
CA THR A 185 3.10 3.25 0.93
C THR A 185 2.41 2.96 -0.39
N ASP A 186 3.15 3.14 -1.49
CA ASP A 186 2.65 2.85 -2.84
C ASP A 186 2.14 1.41 -2.94
N ASN A 187 0.85 1.25 -3.25
CA ASN A 187 0.15 -0.03 -3.34
C ASN A 187 -0.12 -0.46 -4.79
N ARG A 188 0.43 0.23 -5.78
CA ARG A 188 0.28 -0.12 -7.20
C ARG A 188 0.81 -1.50 -7.55
N MET A 189 1.76 -2.04 -6.77
CA MET A 189 2.23 -3.41 -6.98
C MET A 189 1.17 -4.48 -6.75
N ASP A 190 0.17 -4.21 -5.91
CA ASP A 190 -0.98 -5.11 -5.77
C ASP A 190 -1.76 -5.16 -7.10
N LYS A 191 -1.91 -4.02 -7.77
CA LYS A 191 -2.54 -3.95 -9.09
C LYS A 191 -1.75 -4.69 -10.17
N VAL A 192 -0.42 -4.56 -10.15
CA VAL A 192 0.44 -5.33 -11.07
C VAL A 192 0.25 -6.83 -10.80
N GLN A 193 0.26 -7.28 -9.55
CA GLN A 193 0.03 -8.69 -9.21
C GLN A 193 -1.35 -9.18 -9.68
N GLU A 194 -2.41 -8.39 -9.52
CA GLU A 194 -3.74 -8.72 -10.05
C GLU A 194 -3.72 -8.94 -11.57
N ILE A 195 -3.07 -8.05 -12.31
CA ILE A 195 -2.95 -8.12 -13.77
C ILE A 195 -2.18 -9.38 -14.19
N LEU A 196 -1.02 -9.61 -13.57
CA LEU A 196 -0.17 -10.77 -13.88
C LEU A 196 -0.91 -12.09 -13.60
N SER A 197 -1.55 -12.20 -12.42
CA SER A 197 -2.31 -13.38 -12.03
C SER A 197 -3.53 -13.65 -12.92
N SER A 198 -4.25 -12.61 -13.33
CA SER A 198 -5.50 -12.76 -14.08
C SER A 198 -5.31 -12.95 -15.59
N LYS A 199 -4.30 -12.31 -16.19
CA LYS A 199 -4.10 -12.32 -17.65
C LYS A 199 -2.98 -13.25 -18.11
N TYR A 200 -1.93 -13.43 -17.30
CA TYR A 200 -0.66 -13.99 -17.77
C TYR A 200 -0.24 -15.27 -17.04
N ASN A 201 -0.96 -15.71 -16.02
CA ASN A 201 -0.61 -16.90 -15.22
C ASN A 201 -0.67 -18.20 -16.04
N LYS A 202 0.44 -18.53 -16.70
CA LYS A 202 0.64 -19.70 -17.55
C LYS A 202 1.97 -20.36 -17.17
N ALA A 203 2.03 -21.69 -17.22
CA ALA A 203 3.23 -22.47 -16.86
C ALA A 203 4.46 -22.14 -17.73
N ASP A 204 4.22 -21.66 -18.95
CA ASP A 204 5.27 -21.28 -19.90
C ASP A 204 5.88 -19.90 -19.63
N TYR A 205 5.30 -19.11 -18.71
CA TYR A 205 5.76 -17.75 -18.41
C TYR A 205 6.33 -17.69 -16.99
N SER A 206 7.50 -17.08 -16.87
CA SER A 206 8.09 -16.65 -15.60
C SER A 206 8.28 -15.14 -15.65
N ILE A 207 7.56 -14.41 -14.80
CA ILE A 207 7.55 -12.95 -14.79
C ILE A 207 7.87 -12.48 -13.39
N TYR A 208 8.82 -11.55 -13.29
CA TYR A 208 9.23 -10.90 -12.07
C TYR A 208 9.21 -9.38 -12.27
N VAL A 209 8.59 -8.66 -11.34
CA VAL A 209 8.55 -7.20 -11.31
C VAL A 209 8.95 -6.73 -9.91
N LYS A 210 9.84 -5.75 -9.82
CA LYS A 210 10.23 -5.11 -8.55
C LYS A 210 10.24 -3.61 -8.69
N GLN A 211 9.47 -2.92 -7.84
CA GLN A 211 9.54 -1.47 -7.71
C GLN A 211 10.81 -1.11 -6.94
N LEU A 212 11.65 -0.23 -7.49
CA LEU A 212 12.94 0.11 -6.90
C LEU A 212 12.80 1.02 -5.68
N ASP A 213 11.84 1.94 -5.69
CA ASP A 213 11.65 2.90 -4.58
C ASP A 213 11.16 2.24 -3.29
N THR A 214 10.31 1.21 -3.40
CA THR A 214 9.67 0.55 -2.26
C THR A 214 10.21 -0.85 -1.97
N GLY A 215 10.92 -1.45 -2.93
CA GLY A 215 11.32 -2.85 -2.89
C GLY A 215 10.17 -3.85 -3.03
N LYS A 216 8.93 -3.40 -3.25
CA LYS A 216 7.77 -4.29 -3.42
C LYS A 216 7.88 -5.08 -4.72
N GLU A 217 7.46 -6.34 -4.67
CA GLU A 217 7.57 -7.28 -5.79
C GLU A 217 6.19 -7.78 -6.22
N ALA A 218 6.07 -8.13 -7.50
CA ALA A 218 4.96 -8.91 -8.04
C ALA A 218 5.48 -9.89 -9.10
N GLY A 219 4.78 -10.99 -9.31
CA GLY A 219 5.21 -11.95 -10.33
C GLY A 219 4.34 -13.19 -10.46
N ILE A 220 4.67 -13.99 -11.46
CA ILE A 220 4.13 -15.34 -11.68
C ILE A 220 5.27 -16.28 -12.03
N ASN A 221 5.30 -17.47 -11.41
CA ASN A 221 6.37 -18.46 -11.59
C ASN A 221 7.79 -17.86 -11.53
N GLN A 222 7.99 -16.81 -10.72
CA GLN A 222 9.21 -15.98 -10.72
C GLN A 222 10.49 -16.74 -10.29
N ASP A 223 10.31 -17.88 -9.64
CA ASP A 223 11.37 -18.78 -9.18
C ASP A 223 11.57 -20.00 -10.09
N GLN A 224 10.69 -20.20 -11.10
CA GLN A 224 10.82 -21.25 -12.10
C GLN A 224 12.01 -20.95 -13.01
N GLU A 225 12.94 -21.89 -13.07
CA GLU A 225 14.10 -21.81 -13.96
C GLU A 225 13.75 -22.29 -15.36
N MET A 226 14.32 -21.62 -16.36
CA MET A 226 14.35 -22.08 -17.75
C MET A 226 15.63 -21.59 -18.43
N TYR A 227 15.88 -22.07 -19.65
CA TYR A 227 17.06 -21.67 -20.41
C TYR A 227 17.03 -20.18 -20.73
N SER A 228 17.87 -19.40 -20.07
CA SER A 228 17.84 -17.93 -20.11
C SER A 228 18.41 -17.30 -21.38
N ALA A 229 18.99 -18.11 -22.28
CA ALA A 229 19.65 -17.64 -23.49
C ALA A 229 20.61 -16.46 -23.21
N SER A 230 20.62 -15.43 -24.07
CA SER A 230 21.50 -14.28 -23.94
C SER A 230 21.24 -13.36 -22.74
N VAL A 231 20.23 -13.63 -21.89
CA VAL A 231 20.08 -12.93 -20.60
C VAL A 231 21.22 -13.29 -19.64
N THR A 232 21.82 -14.48 -19.76
CA THR A 232 23.05 -14.87 -19.02
C THR A 232 24.24 -13.91 -19.24
N LYS A 233 24.21 -13.05 -20.26
CA LYS A 233 25.25 -12.03 -20.49
C LYS A 233 25.23 -10.91 -19.44
N LEU A 234 24.10 -10.70 -18.74
CA LEU A 234 23.98 -9.69 -17.67
C LEU A 234 24.98 -9.93 -16.52
N PRO A 235 25.11 -11.14 -15.95
CA PRO A 235 26.17 -11.46 -14.99
C PRO A 235 27.58 -11.04 -15.42
N TYR A 236 27.92 -11.24 -16.68
CA TYR A 236 29.25 -10.90 -17.21
C TYR A 236 29.42 -9.38 -17.30
N LEU A 237 28.40 -8.65 -17.77
CA LEU A 237 28.40 -7.19 -17.78
C LEU A 237 28.52 -6.60 -16.37
N TYR A 238 27.77 -7.14 -15.40
CA TYR A 238 27.87 -6.77 -14.00
C TYR A 238 29.32 -6.93 -13.48
N TYR A 239 29.92 -8.09 -13.73
CA TYR A 239 31.28 -8.37 -13.24
C TYR A 239 32.34 -7.49 -13.90
N VAL A 240 32.18 -7.20 -15.20
CA VAL A 240 33.05 -6.25 -15.91
C VAL A 240 32.96 -4.86 -15.29
N GLN A 241 31.76 -4.37 -14.99
CA GLN A 241 31.57 -3.10 -14.28
C GLN A 241 32.21 -3.12 -12.90
N GLU A 242 32.07 -4.23 -12.15
CA GLU A 242 32.72 -4.39 -10.86
C GLU A 242 34.24 -4.27 -10.95
N GLN A 243 34.87 -4.86 -11.99
CA GLN A 243 36.31 -4.71 -12.21
C GLN A 243 36.71 -3.28 -12.60
N LEU A 244 35.86 -2.56 -13.33
CA LEU A 244 36.04 -1.14 -13.65
C LEU A 244 35.97 -0.27 -12.39
N ASP A 245 34.96 -0.49 -11.54
CA ASP A 245 34.76 0.26 -10.29
C ASP A 245 35.92 0.04 -9.31
N GLN A 246 36.46 -1.19 -9.27
CA GLN A 246 37.64 -1.55 -8.50
C GLN A 246 38.97 -1.09 -9.12
N LYS A 247 38.93 -0.42 -10.29
CA LYS A 247 40.11 0.05 -11.05
C LYS A 247 41.08 -1.07 -11.43
N LYS A 248 40.60 -2.32 -11.52
CA LYS A 248 41.35 -3.48 -12.01
C LYS A 248 41.29 -3.60 -13.53
N LEU A 249 40.31 -2.96 -14.13
CA LEU A 249 40.08 -2.88 -15.57
C LEU A 249 39.97 -1.40 -15.96
N SER A 250 40.31 -1.07 -17.21
CA SER A 250 40.06 0.24 -17.81
C SER A 250 39.31 0.09 -19.13
N LEU A 251 38.58 1.12 -19.55
CA LEU A 251 37.75 1.08 -20.74
C LEU A 251 38.55 1.00 -22.05
N ASP A 252 39.74 1.59 -22.06
CA ASP A 252 40.68 1.60 -23.18
C ASP A 252 41.58 0.36 -23.22
N GLN A 253 41.63 -0.43 -22.14
CA GLN A 253 42.31 -1.72 -22.15
C GLN A 253 41.76 -2.60 -23.28
N LYS A 254 42.67 -3.28 -23.97
CA LYS A 254 42.34 -4.09 -25.15
C LYS A 254 42.58 -5.57 -24.89
N PHE A 255 41.74 -6.39 -25.51
CA PHE A 255 41.86 -7.83 -25.52
C PHE A 255 41.90 -8.37 -26.93
N LYS A 256 42.74 -9.38 -27.15
CA LYS A 256 42.96 -9.97 -28.46
C LYS A 256 42.00 -11.13 -28.71
N TYR A 257 41.33 -11.14 -29.85
CA TYR A 257 40.46 -12.26 -30.23
C TYR A 257 41.25 -13.43 -30.81
N ILE A 258 41.61 -14.38 -29.93
CA ILE A 258 42.32 -15.62 -30.25
C ILE A 258 41.38 -16.83 -30.21
N GLY A 259 41.76 -17.96 -30.81
CA GLY A 259 40.90 -19.15 -30.86
C GLY A 259 40.42 -19.66 -29.49
N ALA A 260 41.30 -19.63 -28.47
CA ALA A 260 40.99 -20.08 -27.11
C ALA A 260 39.86 -19.30 -26.43
N VAL A 261 39.55 -18.07 -26.90
CA VAL A 261 38.43 -17.28 -26.38
C VAL A 261 37.09 -18.00 -26.58
N ASN A 262 36.97 -18.89 -27.56
CA ASN A 262 35.73 -19.64 -27.82
C ASN A 262 35.73 -21.02 -27.16
N ASP A 263 36.76 -21.39 -26.39
CA ASP A 263 36.98 -22.74 -25.86
C ASP A 263 37.12 -22.70 -24.33
N PHE A 264 36.02 -22.34 -23.64
CA PHE A 264 35.93 -22.39 -22.18
C PHE A 264 34.49 -22.59 -21.70
N ALA A 265 34.31 -23.02 -20.45
CA ALA A 265 32.99 -23.20 -19.85
C ALA A 265 32.20 -21.88 -19.79
N GLY A 266 31.05 -21.86 -20.46
CA GLY A 266 30.21 -20.66 -20.58
C GLY A 266 30.43 -19.82 -21.83
N ALA A 267 31.40 -20.18 -22.69
CA ALA A 267 31.51 -19.62 -24.04
C ALA A 267 30.22 -19.90 -24.84
N TYR A 268 29.82 -18.94 -25.66
CA TYR A 268 28.81 -19.14 -26.69
C TYR A 268 29.48 -19.63 -27.97
N GLU A 269 28.76 -20.41 -28.76
CA GLU A 269 29.14 -20.60 -30.16
C GLU A 269 29.31 -19.22 -30.83
N PRO A 270 30.41 -18.95 -31.54
CA PRO A 270 30.66 -17.65 -32.17
C PRO A 270 29.53 -17.23 -33.11
N GLU A 271 28.90 -18.22 -33.76
CA GLU A 271 27.76 -18.06 -34.64
C GLU A 271 26.56 -17.38 -33.96
N GLY A 272 25.71 -16.73 -34.75
CA GLY A 272 24.54 -16.00 -34.25
C GLY A 272 24.78 -14.50 -34.08
N SER A 273 24.25 -13.91 -33.01
CA SER A 273 24.18 -12.45 -32.81
C SER A 273 25.56 -11.79 -32.73
N GLY A 274 25.63 -10.53 -33.15
CA GLY A 274 26.85 -9.72 -33.07
C GLY A 274 27.60 -9.56 -34.38
N SER A 275 28.41 -8.50 -34.45
CA SER A 275 29.16 -8.09 -35.64
C SER A 275 30.67 -8.37 -35.59
N ILE A 276 31.22 -8.88 -34.48
CA ILE A 276 32.61 -9.40 -34.48
C ILE A 276 32.69 -10.64 -35.39
N ALA A 277 33.85 -10.81 -36.03
CA ALA A 277 34.15 -11.98 -36.86
C ALA A 277 33.87 -13.29 -36.10
N LYS A 278 33.30 -14.28 -36.79
CA LYS A 278 32.92 -15.57 -36.20
C LYS A 278 34.10 -16.53 -36.00
N SER A 279 35.23 -16.22 -36.64
CA SER A 279 36.52 -16.87 -36.43
C SER A 279 37.51 -15.87 -35.84
N ALA A 280 38.40 -16.34 -34.98
CA ALA A 280 39.50 -15.57 -34.42
C ALA A 280 40.23 -14.78 -35.52
N ASP A 281 40.30 -13.46 -35.36
CA ASP A 281 40.86 -12.54 -36.36
C ASP A 281 42.14 -11.86 -35.88
N ASP A 282 42.65 -12.25 -34.71
CA ASP A 282 43.86 -11.73 -34.08
C ASP A 282 43.84 -10.22 -33.83
N LYS A 283 42.68 -9.55 -33.95
CA LYS A 283 42.54 -8.13 -33.67
C LYS A 283 42.33 -7.88 -32.18
N GLU A 284 42.61 -6.64 -31.81
CA GLU A 284 42.40 -6.11 -30.47
C GLU A 284 41.11 -5.30 -30.38
N TYR A 285 40.31 -5.58 -29.36
CA TYR A 285 39.06 -4.90 -29.06
C TYR A 285 39.14 -4.27 -27.67
N SER A 286 38.78 -2.99 -27.55
CA SER A 286 38.74 -2.31 -26.25
C SER A 286 37.59 -2.82 -25.38
N VAL A 287 37.75 -2.81 -24.06
CA VAL A 287 36.68 -3.15 -23.10
C VAL A 287 35.40 -2.37 -23.37
N GLN A 288 35.49 -1.07 -23.66
CA GLN A 288 34.34 -0.24 -24.02
C GLN A 288 33.58 -0.75 -25.25
N ASP A 289 34.30 -1.17 -26.28
CA ASP A 289 33.72 -1.72 -27.52
C ASP A 289 33.06 -3.07 -27.24
N LEU A 290 33.71 -3.94 -26.48
CA LEU A 290 33.18 -5.24 -26.09
C LEU A 290 31.89 -5.11 -25.28
N ILE A 291 31.86 -4.23 -24.27
CA ILE A 291 30.65 -3.93 -23.47
C ILE A 291 29.51 -3.49 -24.39
N ASN A 292 29.78 -2.53 -25.29
CA ASN A 292 28.77 -2.02 -26.21
C ASN A 292 28.22 -3.11 -27.12
N ARG A 293 29.07 -4.00 -27.64
CA ARG A 293 28.64 -5.11 -28.50
C ARG A 293 27.82 -6.16 -27.76
N VAL A 294 28.20 -6.49 -26.52
CA VAL A 294 27.43 -7.42 -25.68
C VAL A 294 26.06 -6.84 -25.34
N ALA A 295 25.99 -5.56 -24.96
CA ALA A 295 24.75 -4.91 -24.59
C ALA A 295 23.84 -4.66 -25.81
N LYS A 296 24.38 -3.99 -26.84
CA LYS A 296 23.59 -3.44 -27.96
C LYS A 296 23.29 -4.45 -29.06
N GLU A 297 24.20 -5.39 -29.30
CA GLU A 297 24.10 -6.36 -30.39
C GLU A 297 23.92 -7.80 -29.89
N SER A 298 23.97 -8.01 -28.57
CA SER A 298 24.00 -9.34 -27.97
C SER A 298 25.17 -10.20 -28.52
N ASP A 299 26.30 -9.59 -28.88
CA ASP A 299 27.38 -10.27 -29.59
C ASP A 299 27.98 -11.44 -28.80
N ASN A 300 27.96 -12.64 -29.39
CA ASN A 300 28.47 -13.87 -28.76
C ASN A 300 29.99 -13.84 -28.59
N VAL A 301 30.71 -13.32 -29.59
CA VAL A 301 32.17 -13.26 -29.55
C VAL A 301 32.64 -12.18 -28.58
N ALA A 302 31.98 -11.02 -28.53
CA ALA A 302 32.30 -9.99 -27.55
C ALA A 302 32.09 -10.50 -26.11
N HIS A 303 31.01 -11.27 -25.89
CA HIS A 303 30.77 -11.96 -24.62
C HIS A 303 31.90 -12.93 -24.30
N ASN A 304 32.30 -13.77 -25.26
CA ASN A 304 33.38 -14.72 -25.08
C ASN A 304 34.70 -14.03 -24.73
N ILE A 305 35.06 -12.93 -25.40
CA ILE A 305 36.29 -12.17 -25.11
C ILE A 305 36.27 -11.66 -23.67
N LEU A 306 35.15 -11.07 -23.21
CA LEU A 306 35.03 -10.61 -21.83
C LEU A 306 35.04 -11.78 -20.83
N GLY A 307 34.35 -12.87 -21.13
CA GLY A 307 34.35 -14.07 -20.28
C GLY A 307 35.74 -14.72 -20.18
N TYR A 308 36.50 -14.73 -21.27
CA TYR A 308 37.85 -15.29 -21.26
C TYR A 308 38.82 -14.43 -20.43
N TYR A 309 38.88 -13.13 -20.71
CA TYR A 309 39.92 -12.26 -20.12
C TYR A 309 39.52 -11.59 -18.80
N VAL A 310 38.25 -11.23 -18.61
CA VAL A 310 37.81 -10.44 -17.43
C VAL A 310 37.28 -11.34 -16.32
N THR A 311 36.55 -12.41 -16.66
CA THR A 311 36.04 -13.36 -15.67
C THR A 311 36.95 -14.56 -15.46
N ASP A 312 38.16 -14.53 -16.04
CA ASP A 312 39.13 -15.63 -16.03
C ASP A 312 38.49 -16.99 -16.39
N GLN A 313 37.76 -17.00 -17.51
CA GLN A 313 37.03 -18.17 -18.03
C GLN A 313 35.92 -18.65 -17.07
N SER A 314 35.18 -17.70 -16.50
CA SER A 314 34.12 -17.96 -15.52
C SER A 314 34.64 -18.66 -14.26
N ASP A 315 35.72 -18.12 -13.69
CA ASP A 315 36.39 -18.71 -12.53
C ASP A 315 35.49 -18.82 -11.28
N LYS A 316 36.06 -19.43 -10.24
CA LYS A 316 35.35 -19.61 -8.97
C LYS A 316 34.91 -18.28 -8.35
N ASN A 317 35.70 -17.21 -8.48
CA ASN A 317 35.36 -15.92 -7.88
C ASN A 317 34.18 -15.27 -8.61
N PHE A 318 34.20 -15.29 -9.94
CA PHE A 318 33.07 -14.89 -10.77
C PHE A 318 31.81 -15.67 -10.38
N GLN A 319 31.88 -17.00 -10.38
CA GLN A 319 30.71 -17.84 -10.07
C GLN A 319 30.16 -17.58 -8.66
N GLN A 320 31.03 -17.41 -7.65
CA GLN A 320 30.60 -17.10 -6.28
C GLN A 320 29.93 -15.73 -6.19
N THR A 321 30.45 -14.74 -6.89
CA THR A 321 29.91 -13.37 -6.94
C THR A 321 28.51 -13.38 -7.55
N ILE A 322 28.36 -14.02 -8.72
CA ILE A 322 27.07 -14.10 -9.41
C ILE A 322 26.05 -14.92 -8.62
N ASN A 323 26.44 -16.06 -8.04
CA ASN A 323 25.51 -16.87 -7.24
C ASN A 323 24.97 -16.12 -6.03
N LYS A 324 25.80 -15.26 -5.42
CA LYS A 324 25.38 -14.43 -4.28
C LYS A 324 24.32 -13.42 -4.71
N ILE A 325 24.52 -12.75 -5.84
CA ILE A 325 23.60 -11.74 -6.38
C ILE A 325 22.30 -12.39 -6.87
N ALA A 326 22.42 -13.44 -7.68
CA ALA A 326 21.27 -14.18 -8.21
C ALA A 326 20.46 -14.90 -7.11
N GLY A 327 21.03 -15.07 -5.91
CA GLY A 327 20.42 -15.76 -4.76
C GLY A 327 20.51 -17.29 -4.82
N LYS A 328 20.96 -17.87 -5.93
CA LYS A 328 21.22 -19.29 -6.12
C LYS A 328 22.22 -19.53 -7.25
N LYS A 329 22.60 -20.79 -7.49
CA LYS A 329 23.55 -21.16 -8.55
C LYS A 329 22.98 -20.78 -9.94
N TRP A 330 23.67 -19.92 -10.68
CA TRP A 330 23.43 -19.69 -12.11
C TRP A 330 24.57 -20.33 -12.90
N ASP A 331 24.34 -21.54 -13.39
CA ASP A 331 25.36 -22.29 -14.12
C ASP A 331 25.66 -21.66 -15.49
N VAL A 332 26.94 -21.46 -15.81
CA VAL A 332 27.37 -20.76 -17.03
C VAL A 332 27.20 -21.59 -18.31
N GLU A 333 27.17 -22.92 -18.18
CA GLU A 333 26.99 -23.86 -19.30
C GLU A 333 25.51 -24.17 -19.51
N GLU A 334 24.80 -24.57 -18.45
CA GLU A 334 23.37 -24.92 -18.55
C GLU A 334 22.48 -23.69 -18.73
N ARG A 335 22.92 -22.53 -18.22
CA ARG A 335 22.26 -21.22 -18.33
C ARG A 335 20.81 -21.22 -17.86
N GLN A 336 20.47 -22.11 -16.94
CA GLN A 336 19.16 -22.13 -16.28
C GLN A 336 19.08 -20.98 -15.29
N ALA A 337 18.06 -20.14 -15.44
CA ALA A 337 17.77 -19.07 -14.51
C ALA A 337 16.27 -18.80 -14.42
N SER A 338 15.84 -18.27 -13.29
CA SER A 338 14.50 -17.73 -13.13
C SER A 338 14.47 -16.23 -13.41
N SER A 339 13.28 -15.70 -13.68
CA SER A 339 13.10 -14.25 -13.88
C SER A 339 13.54 -13.44 -12.64
N ARG A 340 13.33 -13.96 -11.42
CA ARG A 340 13.87 -13.35 -10.19
C ARG A 340 15.39 -13.29 -10.16
N MET A 341 16.10 -14.36 -10.56
CA MET A 341 17.58 -14.34 -10.56
C MET A 341 18.12 -13.25 -11.47
N ALA A 342 17.57 -13.14 -12.68
CA ALA A 342 17.93 -12.08 -13.62
C ALA A 342 17.52 -10.70 -13.09
N GLY A 343 16.39 -10.60 -12.40
CA GLY A 343 15.94 -9.38 -11.73
C GLY A 343 16.92 -8.90 -10.66
N ASN A 344 17.41 -9.80 -9.81
CA ASN A 344 18.43 -9.47 -8.79
C ASN A 344 19.75 -9.01 -9.43
N VAL A 345 20.16 -9.60 -10.55
CA VAL A 345 21.35 -9.14 -11.29
C VAL A 345 21.13 -7.75 -11.89
N LEU A 346 19.95 -7.46 -12.42
CA LEU A 346 19.61 -6.11 -12.89
C LEU A 346 19.58 -5.09 -11.75
N GLU A 347 19.09 -5.48 -10.57
CA GLU A 347 19.14 -4.62 -9.39
C GLU A 347 20.59 -4.31 -9.00
N ALA A 348 21.47 -5.30 -8.99
CA ALA A 348 22.88 -5.08 -8.71
C ALA A 348 23.56 -4.19 -9.79
N ILE A 349 23.18 -4.32 -11.07
CA ILE A 349 23.62 -3.42 -12.15
C ILE A 349 23.09 -2.00 -11.94
N TYR A 350 21.84 -1.85 -11.50
CA TYR A 350 21.24 -0.56 -11.16
C TYR A 350 22.01 0.12 -10.01
N GLU A 351 22.34 -0.64 -8.96
CA GLU A 351 23.11 -0.15 -7.80
C GLU A 351 24.56 0.21 -8.14
N GLN A 352 25.20 -0.49 -9.07
CA GLN A 352 26.52 -0.10 -9.59
C GLN A 352 26.49 1.29 -10.23
N ASN A 353 25.34 1.70 -10.77
CA ASN A 353 25.12 2.98 -11.43
C ASN A 353 26.23 3.31 -12.45
N GLY A 354 26.68 2.27 -13.15
CA GLY A 354 27.81 2.31 -14.07
C GLY A 354 27.40 2.51 -15.53
N MET A 355 28.39 2.64 -16.40
CA MET A 355 28.18 2.85 -17.84
C MET A 355 27.46 1.68 -18.55
N ILE A 356 27.41 0.50 -17.92
CA ILE A 356 26.63 -0.65 -18.43
C ILE A 356 25.17 -0.27 -18.64
N ILE A 357 24.59 0.56 -17.77
CA ILE A 357 23.20 1.02 -17.89
C ILE A 357 23.00 1.76 -19.20
N ASP A 358 23.92 2.67 -19.55
CA ASP A 358 23.81 3.45 -20.79
C ASP A 358 23.98 2.58 -22.03
N ALA A 359 24.85 1.56 -21.97
CA ALA A 359 24.99 0.59 -23.05
C ALA A 359 23.71 -0.26 -23.23
N LEU A 360 23.08 -0.68 -22.13
CA LEU A 360 21.82 -1.43 -22.12
C LEU A 360 20.60 -0.57 -22.51
N SER A 361 20.72 0.76 -22.53
CA SER A 361 19.64 1.68 -22.92
C SER A 361 19.63 2.13 -24.38
N GLN A 362 20.49 1.56 -25.21
CA GLN A 362 20.64 1.97 -26.62
C GLN A 362 20.92 0.75 -27.48
N THR A 363 20.01 -0.22 -27.47
CA THR A 363 20.24 -1.52 -28.12
C THR A 363 19.65 -1.55 -29.53
N ASN A 364 20.07 -2.53 -30.34
CA ASN A 364 19.44 -2.78 -31.64
C ASN A 364 18.02 -3.37 -31.52
N TYR A 365 17.49 -3.48 -30.31
CA TYR A 365 16.26 -4.17 -29.98
C TYR A 365 15.25 -3.25 -29.30
N ASP A 366 15.52 -1.94 -29.23
CA ASP A 366 14.68 -0.97 -28.52
C ASP A 366 13.26 -0.90 -29.09
N ASN A 367 13.04 -1.27 -30.35
CA ASN A 367 11.74 -1.25 -31.03
C ASN A 367 10.93 -2.57 -30.92
N GLN A 368 11.25 -3.45 -29.97
CA GLN A 368 10.58 -4.73 -29.75
C GLN A 368 10.61 -5.15 -28.27
N ARG A 369 9.81 -6.16 -27.88
CA ARG A 369 9.74 -6.68 -26.51
C ARG A 369 9.45 -5.57 -25.48
N ILE A 370 10.16 -5.49 -24.35
CA ILE A 370 9.80 -4.61 -23.23
C ILE A 370 9.83 -3.13 -23.65
N SER A 371 10.86 -2.71 -24.40
CA SER A 371 11.05 -1.32 -24.77
C SER A 371 10.10 -0.80 -25.86
N LYS A 372 9.39 -1.70 -26.57
CA LYS A 372 8.67 -1.39 -27.81
C LYS A 372 7.75 -0.16 -27.74
N ASN A 373 6.95 -0.05 -26.67
CA ASN A 373 5.95 1.02 -26.49
C ASN A 373 6.16 1.82 -25.19
N ILE A 374 7.34 1.72 -24.57
CA ILE A 374 7.65 2.43 -23.33
C ILE A 374 8.36 3.74 -23.67
N GLU A 375 7.79 4.87 -23.24
CA GLU A 375 8.37 6.21 -23.49
C GLU A 375 9.55 6.54 -22.55
N ALA A 376 9.54 5.94 -21.34
CA ALA A 376 10.62 6.08 -20.38
C ALA A 376 11.94 5.44 -20.89
N LYS A 377 13.09 5.85 -20.31
CA LYS A 377 14.36 5.16 -20.55
C LYS A 377 14.21 3.69 -20.11
N VAL A 378 14.59 2.77 -20.98
CA VAL A 378 14.61 1.33 -20.70
C VAL A 378 16.05 0.85 -20.86
N ALA A 379 16.62 0.22 -19.83
CA ALA A 379 17.91 -0.49 -19.93
C ALA A 379 17.63 -1.99 -19.94
N HIS A 380 17.84 -2.67 -21.06
CA HIS A 380 17.39 -4.06 -21.21
C HIS A 380 18.36 -4.99 -21.93
N LYS A 381 18.18 -6.30 -21.67
CA LYS A 381 18.91 -7.38 -22.33
C LYS A 381 17.95 -8.48 -22.76
N ILE A 382 17.87 -8.66 -24.08
CA ILE A 382 17.10 -9.77 -24.66
C ILE A 382 17.78 -11.13 -24.48
N GLY A 383 16.94 -12.19 -24.48
CA GLY A 383 17.34 -13.58 -24.68
C GLY A 383 16.49 -14.22 -25.77
N ASP A 384 17.11 -14.88 -26.74
CA ASP A 384 16.40 -15.54 -27.83
C ASP A 384 17.12 -16.82 -28.25
N ALA A 385 16.46 -17.97 -28.06
CA ALA A 385 16.95 -19.27 -28.51
C ALA A 385 15.80 -20.27 -28.59
N TYR A 386 15.65 -20.97 -29.72
CA TYR A 386 14.58 -21.95 -29.91
C TYR A 386 13.20 -21.34 -29.59
N ASP A 387 12.43 -21.98 -28.71
CA ASP A 387 11.13 -21.52 -28.22
C ASP A 387 11.21 -20.48 -27.08
N PHE A 388 12.42 -20.21 -26.56
CA PHE A 388 12.64 -19.27 -25.47
C PHE A 388 12.80 -17.84 -25.99
N LYS A 389 11.80 -16.99 -25.69
CA LYS A 389 11.84 -15.55 -25.97
C LYS A 389 11.81 -14.79 -24.65
N HIS A 390 12.82 -13.98 -24.39
CA HIS A 390 13.00 -13.33 -23.10
C HIS A 390 13.37 -11.87 -23.28
N ASP A 391 13.07 -11.09 -22.24
CA ASP A 391 13.64 -9.77 -22.06
C ASP A 391 13.72 -9.45 -20.56
N ALA A 392 14.73 -8.69 -20.18
CA ALA A 392 15.01 -8.33 -18.79
C ALA A 392 15.43 -6.86 -18.78
N ALA A 393 14.70 -6.02 -18.04
CA ALA A 393 14.84 -4.58 -18.12
C ALA A 393 14.76 -3.86 -16.77
N ILE A 394 15.45 -2.73 -16.69
CA ILE A 394 15.21 -1.64 -15.75
C ILE A 394 14.44 -0.55 -16.52
N VAL A 395 13.29 -0.14 -16.02
CA VAL A 395 12.44 0.91 -16.61
C VAL A 395 12.45 2.12 -15.69
N TYR A 396 12.93 3.26 -16.20
CA TYR A 396 13.07 4.51 -15.47
C TYR A 396 11.79 5.37 -15.59
N ALA A 397 10.67 4.80 -15.16
CA ALA A 397 9.38 5.49 -15.05
C ALA A 397 9.34 6.44 -13.82
N ASP A 398 8.22 7.13 -13.60
CA ASP A 398 8.03 7.98 -12.40
C ASP A 398 8.24 7.18 -11.10
N SER A 399 7.86 5.90 -11.11
CA SER A 399 8.30 4.90 -10.15
C SER A 399 9.20 3.89 -10.85
N PRO A 400 10.54 4.01 -10.77
CA PRO A 400 11.45 3.09 -11.42
C PRO A 400 11.23 1.63 -10.99
N PHE A 401 11.31 0.71 -11.93
CA PHE A 401 11.09 -0.72 -11.66
C PHE A 401 11.94 -1.62 -12.54
N ILE A 402 12.20 -2.82 -12.03
CA ILE A 402 12.76 -3.94 -12.78
C ILE A 402 11.61 -4.80 -13.27
N ILE A 403 11.69 -5.26 -14.51
CA ILE A 403 10.78 -6.25 -15.09
C ILE A 403 11.59 -7.29 -15.87
N VAL A 404 11.35 -8.56 -15.57
CA VAL A 404 11.94 -9.68 -16.28
C VAL A 404 10.83 -10.61 -16.75
N ILE A 405 10.78 -10.86 -18.05
CA ILE A 405 9.78 -11.69 -18.69
C ILE A 405 10.50 -12.82 -19.43
N PHE A 406 10.46 -14.01 -18.85
CA PHE A 406 10.89 -15.22 -19.49
C PHE A 406 9.67 -15.99 -20.01
N THR A 407 9.74 -16.41 -21.27
CA THR A 407 8.68 -17.18 -21.92
C THR A 407 9.27 -18.37 -22.66
N ASN A 408 8.55 -19.48 -22.61
CA ASN A 408 8.72 -20.64 -23.46
C ASN A 408 7.51 -20.71 -24.41
N ASN A 409 7.68 -21.06 -25.68
CA ASN A 409 6.58 -21.15 -26.67
C ASN A 409 5.72 -19.87 -26.79
N SER A 410 6.35 -18.69 -26.78
CA SER A 410 5.67 -17.39 -26.94
C SER A 410 6.39 -16.49 -27.95
N ASN A 411 5.95 -15.24 -28.05
CA ASN A 411 6.46 -14.27 -29.04
C ASN A 411 6.73 -12.89 -28.40
N TYR A 412 7.35 -12.00 -29.19
CA TYR A 412 7.80 -10.69 -28.71
C TYR A 412 6.64 -9.72 -28.42
N ASP A 413 5.53 -9.85 -29.14
CA ASP A 413 4.36 -9.00 -28.92
C ASP A 413 3.68 -9.33 -27.59
N THR A 414 3.66 -10.60 -27.17
CA THR A 414 3.24 -10.99 -25.82
C THR A 414 4.11 -10.33 -24.75
N ILE A 415 5.43 -10.32 -24.93
CA ILE A 415 6.36 -9.64 -24.00
C ILE A 415 6.06 -8.14 -23.95
N SER A 416 5.83 -7.52 -25.12
CA SER A 416 5.47 -6.09 -25.23
C SER A 416 4.17 -5.80 -24.48
N GLN A 417 3.13 -6.62 -24.68
CA GLN A 417 1.82 -6.44 -24.05
C GLN A 417 1.87 -6.59 -22.52
N ILE A 418 2.68 -7.52 -22.00
CA ILE A 418 2.92 -7.65 -20.55
C ILE A 418 3.60 -6.38 -20.03
N ALA A 419 4.66 -5.93 -20.72
CA ALA A 419 5.39 -4.73 -20.33
C ALA A 419 4.51 -3.48 -20.34
N ASP A 420 3.66 -3.31 -21.35
CA ASP A 420 2.71 -2.20 -21.48
C ASP A 420 1.69 -2.18 -20.34
N ASP A 421 1.16 -3.35 -19.96
CA ASP A 421 0.22 -3.49 -18.86
C ASP A 421 0.86 -3.12 -17.51
N VAL A 422 2.11 -3.54 -17.27
CA VAL A 422 2.87 -3.19 -16.04
C VAL A 422 3.24 -1.72 -16.03
N TYR A 423 3.80 -1.22 -17.15
CA TYR A 423 4.17 0.18 -17.31
C TYR A 423 2.96 1.11 -17.18
N GLY A 424 1.80 0.74 -17.72
CA GLY A 424 0.57 1.52 -17.58
C GLY A 424 0.13 1.75 -16.14
N VAL A 425 0.52 0.88 -15.20
CA VAL A 425 0.28 1.03 -13.77
C VAL A 425 1.37 1.85 -13.09
N LEU A 426 2.64 1.60 -13.42
CA LEU A 426 3.80 2.16 -12.71
C LEU A 426 4.36 3.46 -13.31
N LYS A 427 3.87 3.88 -14.47
CA LYS A 427 4.25 5.15 -15.11
C LYS A 427 3.75 6.38 -14.39
#